data_AF-A0A8W8MVE5-F1
#
_entry.id   AF-A0A8W8MVE5-F1
#
_cell.length_a   1.000
_cell.length_b   1.000
_cell.length_c   1.000
_cell.angle_alpha   90.00
_cell.angle_beta   90.00
_cell.angle_gamma   90.00
#
_symmetry.space_group_name_H-M   'P 1'
#
loop_
_entity.id
_entity.type
_entity.pdbx_description
1 polymer ?
#
loop_
_entity_poly.entity_id
_entity_poly.type
_entity_poly.pdbx_seq_one_letter_code
_entity_poly.pdbx_strand_id
1 'polypeptide(L)'
;DFYDENDFRIKQCTSVTEDQLLTVHHEMGHIVYYQNYKHLPRLFRRGANPGFHEGMADIVSLSFQTPEHMKVIGLLDEVPQDSDSDINFLLKMALDKVAFLPFGYLIDQWRWSVFRGDTNSSNYNQHWWDLRCRFQGISSPVKRTEEDFDPGAKYHIPGNTPYIRYFVSFVVQFQWHEALCREAGNTRPLHRCDIYNNTNAGNKLREMLRMGSSKPWQDAMEAITGQRTMSAKPLVNYFDPLLKWLKEQNKEENTGWSASCPSSIPTPSALAAGSANLFISITCFVLCVFFAFFQIR
;
A
#
# COMPACT_ATOMS: atom_id res chain seq x y z
N ASP A 1 16.68 -12.51 -9.00
CA ASP A 1 17.02 -13.93 -8.90
C ASP A 1 17.42 -14.42 -10.29
N PHE A 2 18.65 -14.91 -10.46
CA PHE A 2 19.12 -15.51 -11.71
C PHE A 2 18.79 -17.01 -11.83
N TYR A 3 18.04 -17.56 -10.86
CA TYR A 3 17.55 -18.94 -10.80
C TYR A 3 18.67 -20.01 -10.73
N ASP A 4 19.84 -19.66 -10.21
CA ASP A 4 20.99 -20.54 -9.99
C ASP A 4 21.26 -20.84 -8.50
N GLU A 5 20.34 -20.42 -7.63
CA GLU A 5 20.37 -20.59 -6.17
C GLU A 5 21.41 -19.75 -5.41
N ASN A 6 22.25 -18.99 -6.12
CA ASN A 6 23.40 -18.30 -5.53
C ASN A 6 23.48 -16.82 -5.93
N ASP A 7 22.94 -16.42 -7.08
CA ASP A 7 23.03 -15.06 -7.60
C ASP A 7 21.70 -14.29 -7.48
N PHE A 8 21.70 -13.36 -6.53
CA PHE A 8 20.61 -12.43 -6.24
C PHE A 8 21.16 -11.01 -6.27
N ARG A 9 20.61 -10.15 -7.15
CA ARG A 9 21.10 -8.77 -7.33
C ARG A 9 19.95 -7.78 -7.24
N ILE A 10 20.26 -6.62 -6.67
CA ILE A 10 19.45 -5.40 -6.75
C ILE A 10 20.14 -4.46 -7.74
N LYS A 11 19.36 -3.83 -8.61
CA LYS A 11 19.84 -2.77 -9.51
C LYS A 11 19.02 -1.52 -9.27
N GLN A 12 19.60 -0.56 -8.57
CA GLN A 12 18.93 0.68 -8.16
C GLN A 12 19.90 1.85 -8.25
N CYS A 13 19.44 2.99 -8.76
CA CYS A 13 20.16 4.26 -8.69
C CYS A 13 19.81 4.96 -7.38
N THR A 14 20.49 4.59 -6.30
CA THR A 14 20.18 5.07 -4.95
C THR A 14 20.72 6.48 -4.69
N SER A 15 19.92 7.31 -4.04
CA SER A 15 20.31 8.61 -3.48
C SER A 15 20.06 8.66 -1.97
N VAL A 16 20.66 9.62 -1.26
CA VAL A 16 20.55 9.72 0.21
C VAL A 16 19.23 10.43 0.57
N THR A 17 18.15 9.68 0.61
CA THR A 17 16.80 10.16 0.97
C THR A 17 16.03 9.06 1.72
N GLU A 18 15.02 9.44 2.50
CA GLU A 18 14.15 8.48 3.19
C GLU A 18 13.43 7.54 2.20
N ASP A 19 12.92 8.08 1.09
CA ASP A 19 12.27 7.30 0.03
C ASP A 19 13.18 6.21 -0.56
N GLN A 20 14.48 6.51 -0.69
CA GLN A 20 15.45 5.54 -1.16
C GLN A 20 15.81 4.51 -0.09
N LEU A 21 15.84 4.89 1.19
CA LEU A 21 15.97 3.95 2.30
C LEU A 21 14.81 2.95 2.32
N LEU A 22 13.58 3.44 2.12
CA LEU A 22 12.37 2.63 1.92
C LEU A 22 12.51 1.67 0.75
N THR A 23 12.91 2.20 -0.40
CA THR A 23 13.08 1.42 -1.62
C THR A 23 14.12 0.31 -1.42
N VAL A 24 15.26 0.58 -0.80
CA VAL A 24 16.29 -0.45 -0.55
C VAL A 24 15.76 -1.56 0.36
N HIS A 25 15.00 -1.23 1.42
CA HIS A 25 14.39 -2.25 2.28
C HIS A 25 13.35 -3.08 1.53
N HIS A 26 12.52 -2.44 0.69
CA HIS A 26 11.54 -3.11 -0.17
C HIS A 26 12.24 -4.10 -1.12
N GLU A 27 13.24 -3.64 -1.87
CA GLU A 27 13.99 -4.49 -2.81
C GLU A 27 14.77 -5.60 -2.10
N MET A 28 15.29 -5.34 -0.90
CA MET A 28 15.92 -6.38 -0.08
C MET A 28 14.90 -7.42 0.41
N GLY A 29 13.66 -7.02 0.71
CA GLY A 29 12.58 -7.96 1.03
C GLY A 29 12.32 -8.95 -0.10
N HIS A 30 12.36 -8.50 -1.36
CA HIS A 30 12.31 -9.38 -2.53
C HIS A 30 13.48 -10.38 -2.55
N ILE A 31 14.71 -9.92 -2.29
CA ILE A 31 15.91 -10.78 -2.20
C ILE A 31 15.76 -11.85 -1.12
N VAL A 32 15.31 -11.46 0.08
CA VAL A 32 15.06 -12.39 1.19
C VAL A 32 14.02 -13.43 0.78
N TYR A 33 12.94 -13.04 0.10
CA TYR A 33 11.96 -14.00 -0.38
C TYR A 33 12.56 -14.97 -1.41
N TYR A 34 13.28 -14.45 -2.41
CA TYR A 34 13.99 -15.28 -3.41
C TYR A 34 14.89 -16.32 -2.75
N GLN A 35 15.67 -15.92 -1.74
CA GLN A 35 16.57 -16.81 -1.02
C GLN A 35 15.83 -17.91 -0.25
N ASN A 36 14.65 -17.63 0.29
CA ASN A 36 13.92 -18.59 1.13
C ASN A 36 13.32 -19.74 0.33
N TYR A 37 12.81 -19.49 -0.89
CA TYR A 37 12.26 -20.55 -1.74
C TYR A 37 13.25 -21.09 -2.79
N LYS A 38 14.52 -20.67 -2.77
CA LYS A 38 15.51 -21.06 -3.78
C LYS A 38 15.72 -22.57 -3.92
N HIS A 39 15.40 -23.35 -2.88
CA HIS A 39 15.51 -24.81 -2.87
C HIS A 39 14.37 -25.51 -3.64
N LEU A 40 13.31 -24.80 -4.02
CA LEU A 40 12.19 -25.37 -4.77
C LEU A 40 12.56 -25.58 -6.25
N PRO A 41 11.84 -26.46 -6.98
CA PRO A 41 11.91 -26.49 -8.44
C PRO A 41 11.61 -25.12 -9.05
N ARG A 42 12.25 -24.78 -10.18
CA ARG A 42 12.16 -23.45 -10.82
C ARG A 42 10.72 -22.96 -11.00
N LEU A 43 9.79 -23.86 -11.35
CA LEU A 43 8.36 -23.54 -11.53
C LEU A 43 7.68 -23.01 -10.27
N PHE A 44 8.21 -23.31 -9.08
CA PHE A 44 7.66 -22.91 -7.79
C PHE A 44 8.41 -21.74 -7.13
N ARG A 45 9.51 -21.25 -7.74
CA ARG A 45 10.34 -20.13 -7.25
C ARG A 45 9.70 -18.76 -7.53
N ARG A 46 8.55 -18.53 -6.92
CA ARG A 46 7.80 -17.26 -6.93
C ARG A 46 6.94 -17.22 -5.67
N GLY A 47 6.49 -16.04 -5.26
CA GLY A 47 5.56 -15.90 -4.14
C GLY A 47 4.26 -16.69 -4.34
N ALA A 48 3.57 -17.02 -3.24
CA ALA A 48 2.38 -17.86 -3.27
C ALA A 48 1.26 -17.29 -4.17
N ASN A 49 1.19 -15.97 -4.26
CA ASN A 49 0.51 -15.23 -5.31
C ASN A 49 1.26 -13.89 -5.57
N PRO A 50 0.93 -13.12 -6.62
CA PRO A 50 1.65 -11.88 -6.93
C PRO A 50 1.67 -10.85 -5.79
N GLY A 51 0.62 -10.78 -4.96
CA GLY A 51 0.55 -9.85 -3.84
C GLY A 51 1.38 -10.27 -2.62
N PHE A 52 1.74 -11.55 -2.50
CA PHE A 52 2.63 -12.01 -1.41
C PHE A 52 4.07 -11.52 -1.62
N HIS A 53 4.51 -11.45 -2.87
CA HIS A 53 5.86 -11.01 -3.20
C HIS A 53 6.05 -9.53 -2.81
N GLU A 54 5.13 -8.69 -3.26
CA GLU A 54 5.06 -7.28 -2.88
C GLU A 54 4.78 -7.11 -1.37
N GLY A 55 3.93 -7.95 -0.78
CA GLY A 55 3.60 -7.88 0.66
C GLY A 55 4.80 -8.14 1.56
N MET A 56 5.71 -9.03 1.15
CA MET A 56 6.95 -9.30 1.88
C MET A 56 7.95 -8.14 1.73
N ALA A 57 7.99 -7.52 0.56
CA ALA A 57 8.81 -6.33 0.35
C ALA A 57 8.30 -5.15 1.19
N ASP A 58 6.98 -4.98 1.29
CA ASP A 58 6.37 -3.87 2.02
C ASP A 58 6.31 -4.08 3.55
N ILE A 59 6.16 -5.30 4.06
CA ILE A 59 5.98 -5.52 5.51
C ILE A 59 7.17 -5.01 6.34
N VAL A 60 8.39 -5.15 5.82
CA VAL A 60 9.60 -4.67 6.49
C VAL A 60 9.53 -3.14 6.68
N SER A 61 8.90 -2.43 5.74
CA SER A 61 8.67 -1.00 5.82
C SER A 61 7.79 -0.57 6.99
N LEU A 62 6.88 -1.42 7.46
CA LEU A 62 6.02 -1.11 8.60
C LEU A 62 6.77 -1.17 9.94
N SER A 63 7.81 -1.99 10.05
CA SER A 63 8.63 -2.08 11.26
C SER A 63 9.75 -1.04 11.29
N PHE A 64 10.47 -0.84 10.18
CA PHE A 64 11.64 0.04 10.20
C PHE A 64 11.27 1.54 10.19
N GLN A 65 10.09 1.90 9.67
CA GLN A 65 9.61 3.30 9.68
C GLN A 65 9.14 3.76 11.06
N THR A 66 9.09 2.88 12.05
CA THR A 66 8.71 3.27 13.41
C THR A 66 9.75 4.23 14.00
N PRO A 67 9.31 5.23 14.77
CA PRO A 67 10.22 6.08 15.53
C PRO A 67 11.18 5.28 16.43
N GLU A 68 10.71 4.16 16.99
CA GLU A 68 11.53 3.21 17.74
C GLU A 68 12.71 2.69 16.92
N HIS A 69 12.47 2.22 15.70
CA HIS A 69 13.52 1.69 14.84
C HIS A 69 14.48 2.78 14.36
N MET A 70 13.96 3.96 14.01
CA MET A 70 14.78 5.11 13.60
C MET A 70 15.79 5.52 14.69
N LYS A 71 15.42 5.37 15.97
CA LYS A 71 16.34 5.55 17.09
C LYS A 71 17.41 4.46 17.17
N VAL A 72 17.03 3.19 16.96
CA VAL A 72 17.97 2.06 16.96
C VAL A 72 19.06 2.24 15.90
N ILE A 73 18.71 2.74 14.72
CA ILE A 73 19.65 2.96 13.61
C ILE A 73 20.35 4.33 13.66
N GLY A 74 20.09 5.15 14.68
CA GLY A 74 20.76 6.44 14.90
C GLY A 74 20.31 7.57 13.97
N LEU A 75 19.12 7.47 13.36
CA LEU A 75 18.51 8.55 12.57
C LEU A 75 17.61 9.46 13.41
N LEU A 76 17.37 9.09 14.67
CA LEU A 76 16.55 9.84 15.62
C LEU A 76 17.17 9.77 17.02
N ASP A 77 17.32 10.90 17.69
CA ASP A 77 17.93 10.96 19.04
C ASP A 77 16.97 10.42 20.12
N GLU A 78 15.69 10.81 20.05
CA GLU A 78 14.65 10.46 21.00
C GLU A 78 13.36 10.06 20.31
N VAL A 79 12.68 9.05 20.85
CA VAL A 79 11.39 8.58 20.34
C VAL A 79 10.30 9.47 20.93
N PRO A 80 9.56 10.26 20.13
CA PRO A 80 8.43 11.03 20.62
C PRO A 80 7.40 10.10 21.26
N GLN A 81 6.87 10.50 22.42
CA GLN A 81 5.84 9.73 23.15
C GLN A 81 4.49 10.42 23.16
N ASP A 82 4.37 11.56 22.48
CA ASP A 82 3.13 12.32 22.42
C ASP A 82 2.20 11.82 21.30
N SER A 83 0.91 12.07 21.48
CA SER A 83 -0.12 11.67 20.52
C SER A 83 -0.03 12.42 19.19
N ASP A 84 0.48 13.65 19.19
CA ASP A 84 0.50 14.49 17.99
C ASP A 84 1.55 13.95 17.00
N SER A 85 2.70 13.51 17.51
CA SER A 85 3.71 12.77 16.75
C SER A 85 3.16 11.47 16.15
N ASP A 86 2.36 10.71 16.90
CA ASP A 86 1.71 9.50 16.38
C ASP A 86 0.72 9.82 15.25
N ILE A 87 -0.06 10.89 15.39
CA ILE A 87 -0.99 11.34 14.35
C ILE A 87 -0.23 11.81 13.11
N ASN A 88 0.86 12.57 13.26
CA ASN A 88 1.70 13.02 12.15
C ASN A 88 2.29 11.81 11.38
N PHE A 89 2.83 10.84 12.12
CA PHE A 89 3.35 9.60 11.54
C PHE A 89 2.25 8.81 10.81
N LEU A 90 1.11 8.59 11.46
CA LEU A 90 0.00 7.85 10.88
C LEU A 90 -0.57 8.55 9.64
N LEU A 91 -0.66 9.89 9.64
CA LEU A 91 -1.10 10.65 8.48
C LEU A 91 -0.13 10.48 7.30
N LYS A 92 1.17 10.58 7.54
CA LYS A 92 2.21 10.29 6.52
C LYS A 92 2.04 8.87 5.97
N MET A 93 1.87 7.89 6.85
CA MET A 93 1.65 6.49 6.45
C MET A 93 0.35 6.29 5.67
N ALA A 94 -0.72 7.03 6.01
CA ALA A 94 -1.99 6.95 5.30
C ALA A 94 -1.91 7.58 3.90
N LEU A 95 -1.10 8.63 3.72
CA LEU A 95 -0.84 9.22 2.41
C LEU A 95 -0.05 8.28 1.47
N ASP A 96 0.81 7.44 2.02
CA ASP A 96 1.49 6.40 1.24
C ASP A 96 0.57 5.19 1.00
N LYS A 97 -0.04 4.66 2.07
CA LYS A 97 -0.75 3.38 2.01
C LYS A 97 -2.22 3.50 1.65
N VAL A 98 -2.97 4.34 2.35
CA VAL A 98 -4.44 4.41 2.24
C VAL A 98 -4.83 5.15 0.96
N ALA A 99 -4.25 6.32 0.72
CA ALA A 99 -4.47 7.14 -0.48
C ALA A 99 -4.21 6.39 -1.79
N PHE A 100 -3.28 5.42 -1.77
CA PHE A 100 -2.93 4.60 -2.91
C PHE A 100 -4.01 3.55 -3.25
N LEU A 101 -4.70 2.98 -2.25
CA LEU A 101 -5.59 1.82 -2.46
C LEU A 101 -6.62 1.99 -3.57
N PRO A 102 -7.34 3.13 -3.70
CA PRO A 102 -8.29 3.28 -4.79
C PRO A 102 -7.60 3.33 -6.15
N PHE A 103 -6.40 3.91 -6.24
CA PHE A 103 -5.59 3.89 -7.46
C PHE A 103 -5.12 2.46 -7.81
N GLY A 104 -4.64 1.72 -6.81
CA GLY A 104 -4.27 0.31 -6.93
C GLY A 104 -5.41 -0.56 -7.45
N TYR A 105 -6.63 -0.30 -6.98
CA TYR A 105 -7.84 -1.01 -7.37
C TYR A 105 -8.30 -0.64 -8.79
N LEU A 106 -8.39 0.66 -9.10
CA LEU A 106 -9.02 1.11 -10.34
C LEU A 106 -8.24 0.75 -11.61
N ILE A 107 -6.90 0.64 -11.53
CA ILE A 107 -6.08 0.31 -12.70
C ILE A 107 -6.46 -1.04 -13.29
N ASP A 108 -6.55 -2.08 -12.46
CA ASP A 108 -6.90 -3.40 -12.95
C ASP A 108 -8.42 -3.53 -13.18
N GLN A 109 -9.28 -2.77 -12.49
CA GLN A 109 -10.70 -2.65 -12.88
C GLN A 109 -10.83 -2.13 -14.33
N TRP A 110 -10.08 -1.09 -14.69
CA TRP A 110 -10.04 -0.57 -16.06
C TRP A 110 -9.54 -1.62 -17.04
N ARG A 111 -8.40 -2.27 -16.74
CA ARG A 111 -7.81 -3.30 -17.62
C ARG A 111 -8.75 -4.50 -17.80
N TRP A 112 -9.36 -5.00 -16.74
CA TRP A 112 -10.29 -6.13 -16.81
C TRP A 112 -11.52 -5.77 -17.64
N SER A 113 -12.03 -4.55 -17.49
CA SER A 113 -13.12 -4.03 -18.32
C SER A 113 -12.76 -3.98 -19.81
N VAL A 114 -11.55 -3.50 -20.14
CA VAL A 114 -11.02 -3.52 -21.52
C VAL A 114 -10.86 -4.96 -22.03
N PHE A 115 -10.27 -5.86 -21.25
CA PHE A 115 -10.04 -7.26 -21.66
C PHE A 115 -11.33 -8.07 -21.84
N ARG A 116 -12.39 -7.74 -21.08
CA ARG A 116 -13.72 -8.34 -21.29
C ARG A 116 -14.49 -7.73 -22.46
N GLY A 117 -14.07 -6.58 -22.97
CA GLY A 117 -14.77 -5.84 -24.02
C GLY A 117 -15.87 -4.90 -23.52
N ASP A 118 -16.03 -4.74 -22.20
CA ASP A 118 -16.97 -3.80 -21.58
C ASP A 118 -16.57 -2.35 -21.90
N THR A 119 -15.27 -2.08 -21.99
CA THR A 119 -14.71 -0.79 -22.43
C THR A 119 -14.15 -0.93 -23.83
N ASN A 120 -14.83 -0.32 -24.80
CA ASN A 120 -14.38 -0.30 -26.17
C ASN A 120 -13.27 0.75 -26.39
N SER A 121 -12.50 0.62 -27.47
CA SER A 121 -11.40 1.54 -27.80
C SER A 121 -11.83 2.98 -28.01
N SER A 122 -13.12 3.23 -28.30
CA SER A 122 -13.69 4.57 -28.41
C SER A 122 -13.92 5.26 -27.06
N ASN A 123 -13.76 4.55 -25.93
CA ASN A 123 -14.11 5.02 -24.58
C ASN A 123 -13.00 4.71 -23.56
N TYR A 124 -11.78 4.46 -24.00
CA TYR A 124 -10.67 4.06 -23.12
C TYR A 124 -10.36 5.16 -22.12
N ASN A 125 -10.25 6.39 -22.58
CA ASN A 125 -9.82 7.49 -21.74
C ASN A 125 -10.96 8.01 -20.85
N GLN A 126 -12.18 8.08 -21.38
CA GLN A 126 -13.37 8.42 -20.61
C GLN A 126 -13.58 7.45 -19.46
N HIS A 127 -13.55 6.13 -19.72
CA HIS A 127 -13.75 5.15 -18.64
C HIS A 127 -12.63 5.20 -17.60
N TRP A 128 -11.39 5.48 -18.02
CA TRP A 128 -10.29 5.71 -17.06
C TRP A 128 -10.63 6.85 -16.10
N TRP A 129 -11.06 8.00 -16.61
CA TRP A 129 -11.43 9.15 -15.78
C TRP A 129 -12.68 8.91 -14.94
N ASP A 130 -13.68 8.21 -15.46
CA ASP A 130 -14.87 7.81 -14.69
C ASP A 130 -14.48 7.01 -13.45
N LEU A 131 -13.52 6.07 -13.58
CA LEU A 131 -13.01 5.29 -12.46
C LEU A 131 -12.17 6.14 -11.50
N ARG A 132 -11.38 7.10 -12.00
CA ARG A 132 -10.60 8.05 -11.17
C ARG A 132 -11.53 8.93 -10.32
N CYS A 133 -12.57 9.49 -10.92
CA CYS A 133 -13.57 10.28 -10.20
C CYS A 133 -14.34 9.42 -9.21
N ARG A 134 -14.79 8.23 -9.63
CA ARG A 134 -15.55 7.32 -8.77
C ARG A 134 -14.76 6.87 -7.55
N PHE A 135 -13.56 6.33 -7.73
CA PHE A 135 -12.81 5.69 -6.67
C PHE A 135 -11.85 6.62 -5.92
N GLN A 136 -11.33 7.67 -6.56
CA GLN A 136 -10.40 8.61 -5.92
C GLN A 136 -10.99 10.00 -5.68
N GLY A 137 -12.11 10.37 -6.29
CA GLY A 137 -12.57 11.77 -6.25
C GLY A 137 -11.61 12.74 -6.93
N ILE A 138 -10.81 12.25 -7.90
CA ILE A 138 -9.84 13.05 -8.65
C ILE A 138 -10.33 13.20 -10.09
N SER A 139 -10.39 14.45 -10.57
CA SER A 139 -10.68 14.79 -11.96
C SER A 139 -9.46 15.39 -12.67
N SER A 140 -9.46 15.36 -14.00
CA SER A 140 -8.42 15.98 -14.81
C SER A 140 -8.45 17.52 -14.67
N PRO A 141 -7.28 18.19 -14.58
CA PRO A 141 -7.21 19.66 -14.57
C PRO A 141 -7.38 20.28 -15.96
N VAL A 142 -7.51 19.46 -17.01
CA VAL A 142 -7.74 19.87 -18.39
C VAL A 142 -8.78 18.96 -19.05
N LYS A 143 -9.37 19.42 -20.15
CA LYS A 143 -10.35 18.61 -20.88
C LYS A 143 -9.60 17.45 -21.51
N ARG A 144 -10.11 16.25 -21.32
CA ARG A 144 -9.59 15.03 -21.93
C ARG A 144 -10.55 14.52 -22.98
N THR A 145 -10.01 13.93 -24.02
CA THR A 145 -10.75 13.31 -25.11
C THR A 145 -10.23 11.89 -25.34
N GLU A 146 -10.77 11.20 -26.33
CA GLU A 146 -10.29 9.87 -26.76
C GLU A 146 -9.11 9.97 -27.74
N GLU A 147 -8.65 11.18 -28.05
CA GLU A 147 -7.33 11.41 -28.68
C GLU A 147 -6.20 11.26 -27.65
N ASP A 148 -6.51 11.38 -26.36
CA ASP A 148 -5.61 11.09 -25.25
C ASP A 148 -5.58 9.59 -24.92
N PHE A 149 -4.50 9.14 -24.27
CA PHE A 149 -4.42 7.81 -23.68
C PHE A 149 -3.73 7.85 -22.31
N ASP A 150 -4.36 8.51 -21.35
CA ASP A 150 -3.86 8.69 -19.98
C ASP A 150 -3.53 7.38 -19.23
N PRO A 151 -4.29 6.26 -19.37
CA PRO A 151 -3.86 4.98 -18.80
C PRO A 151 -2.47 4.55 -19.31
N GLY A 152 -2.11 4.87 -20.56
CA GLY A 152 -0.79 4.57 -21.13
C GLY A 152 0.37 5.27 -20.44
N ALA A 153 0.12 6.39 -19.73
CA ALA A 153 1.16 7.10 -18.99
C ALA A 153 1.61 6.39 -17.70
N LYS A 154 0.87 5.37 -17.25
CA LYS A 154 1.25 4.56 -16.08
C LYS A 154 2.04 3.34 -16.54
N TYR A 155 3.37 3.32 -16.33
CA TYR A 155 4.32 2.27 -16.73
C TYR A 155 3.77 0.83 -16.76
N HIS A 156 3.06 0.40 -15.72
CA HIS A 156 2.56 -0.97 -15.59
C HIS A 156 1.51 -1.36 -16.66
N ILE A 157 0.81 -0.39 -17.24
CA ILE A 157 -0.15 -0.63 -18.34
C ILE A 157 0.59 -1.02 -19.63
N PRO A 158 1.46 -0.19 -20.24
CA PRO A 158 2.23 -0.60 -21.42
C PRO A 158 3.26 -1.70 -21.11
N GLY A 159 3.75 -1.77 -19.87
CA GLY A 159 4.63 -2.85 -19.40
C GLY A 159 3.92 -4.17 -19.07
N ASN A 160 2.61 -4.28 -19.35
CA ASN A 160 1.76 -5.46 -19.12
C ASN A 160 1.96 -6.13 -17.76
N THR A 161 2.13 -5.33 -16.71
CA THR A 161 2.35 -5.83 -15.34
C THR A 161 1.03 -5.72 -14.56
N PRO A 162 0.43 -6.84 -14.08
CA PRO A 162 -0.76 -6.83 -13.22
C PRO A 162 -0.60 -5.88 -12.03
N TYR A 163 -1.51 -4.91 -11.86
CA TYR A 163 -1.38 -3.88 -10.82
C TYR A 163 -2.06 -4.27 -9.50
N ILE A 164 -3.00 -5.21 -9.55
CA ILE A 164 -3.74 -5.75 -8.40
C ILE A 164 -2.81 -6.34 -7.33
N ARG A 165 -1.58 -6.70 -7.71
CA ARG A 165 -0.53 -7.17 -6.78
C ARG A 165 -0.28 -6.17 -5.64
N TYR A 166 -0.30 -4.87 -5.93
CA TYR A 166 -0.04 -3.82 -4.94
C TYR A 166 -1.26 -3.60 -4.03
N PHE A 167 -2.47 -3.68 -4.58
CA PHE A 167 -3.68 -3.62 -3.77
C PHE A 167 -3.74 -4.79 -2.77
N VAL A 168 -3.45 -6.01 -3.25
CA VAL A 168 -3.39 -7.19 -2.40
C VAL A 168 -2.25 -7.10 -1.39
N SER A 169 -1.07 -6.62 -1.79
CA SER A 169 0.07 -6.44 -0.87
C SER A 169 -0.29 -5.54 0.29
N PHE A 170 -1.02 -4.46 0.03
CA PHE A 170 -1.47 -3.52 1.06
C PHE A 170 -2.52 -4.12 1.98
N VAL A 171 -3.25 -5.15 1.61
CA VAL A 171 -4.12 -5.86 2.56
C VAL A 171 -3.31 -6.85 3.39
N VAL A 172 -2.51 -7.70 2.74
CA VAL A 172 -1.81 -8.80 3.41
C VAL A 172 -0.67 -8.32 4.30
N GLN A 173 0.02 -7.21 3.96
CA GLN A 173 1.15 -6.72 4.75
C GLN A 173 0.74 -6.36 6.18
N PHE A 174 -0.43 -5.72 6.38
CA PHE A 174 -0.90 -5.38 7.73
C PHE A 174 -1.41 -6.62 8.47
N GLN A 175 -1.98 -7.59 7.75
CA GLN A 175 -2.41 -8.85 8.35
C GLN A 175 -1.22 -9.67 8.85
N TRP A 176 -0.13 -9.69 8.08
CA TRP A 176 1.13 -10.29 8.51
C TRP A 176 1.78 -9.49 9.63
N HIS A 177 1.80 -8.16 9.53
CA HIS A 177 2.36 -7.29 10.57
C HIS A 177 1.67 -7.53 11.92
N GLU A 178 0.34 -7.53 11.98
CA GLU A 178 -0.41 -7.86 13.20
C GLU A 178 -0.03 -9.24 13.76
N ALA A 179 0.08 -10.25 12.90
CA ALA A 179 0.44 -11.60 13.32
C ALA A 179 1.89 -11.70 13.84
N LEU A 180 2.84 -11.02 13.19
CA LEU A 180 4.26 -11.01 13.58
C LEU A 180 4.48 -10.16 14.84
N CYS A 181 3.76 -9.04 14.99
CA CYS A 181 3.77 -8.23 16.20
C CYS A 181 3.26 -9.00 17.41
N ARG A 182 2.19 -9.79 17.22
CA ARG A 182 1.70 -10.69 18.26
C ARG A 182 2.73 -11.76 18.60
N GLU A 183 3.38 -12.34 17.60
CA GLU A 183 4.48 -13.31 17.80
C GLU A 183 5.67 -12.67 18.54
N ALA A 184 5.94 -11.40 18.28
CA ALA A 184 7.00 -10.63 18.93
C ALA A 184 6.65 -10.21 20.37
N GLY A 185 5.44 -10.50 20.85
CA GLY A 185 4.99 -10.09 22.18
C GLY A 185 4.72 -8.59 22.31
N ASN A 186 4.44 -7.90 21.21
CA ASN A 186 4.16 -6.46 21.23
C ASN A 186 2.88 -6.15 22.02
N THR A 187 2.98 -5.23 22.98
CA THR A 187 1.86 -4.72 23.78
C THR A 187 1.49 -3.28 23.45
N ARG A 188 2.25 -2.62 22.58
CA ARG A 188 2.01 -1.25 22.11
C ARG A 188 0.97 -1.23 20.98
N PRO A 189 0.42 -0.05 20.63
CA PRO A 189 -0.37 0.10 19.40
C PRO A 189 0.35 -0.48 18.18
N LEU A 190 -0.40 -1.05 17.23
CA LEU A 190 0.16 -1.79 16.11
C LEU A 190 1.13 -0.96 15.24
N HIS A 191 0.89 0.35 15.13
CA HIS A 191 1.74 1.28 14.39
C HIS A 191 3.08 1.61 15.07
N ARG A 192 3.27 1.19 16.33
CA ARG A 192 4.55 1.29 17.07
C ARG A 192 5.27 -0.05 17.19
N CYS A 193 4.76 -1.08 16.53
CA CYS A 193 5.40 -2.39 16.56
C CYS A 193 6.62 -2.44 15.64
N ASP A 194 7.75 -2.82 16.21
CA ASP A 194 8.97 -3.17 15.49
C ASP A 194 9.31 -4.65 15.75
N ILE A 195 9.47 -5.43 14.68
CA ILE A 195 9.86 -6.86 14.75
C ILE A 195 11.38 -7.06 14.68
N TYR A 196 12.16 -5.97 14.66
CA TYR A 196 13.62 -6.01 14.68
C TYR A 196 14.15 -6.85 15.85
N ASN A 197 15.19 -7.63 15.57
CA ASN A 197 15.84 -8.54 16.52
C ASN A 197 14.89 -9.57 17.17
N ASN A 198 13.76 -9.89 16.52
CA ASN A 198 12.83 -10.92 16.98
C ASN A 198 12.93 -12.21 16.15
N THR A 199 13.67 -13.19 16.68
CA THR A 199 13.90 -14.47 15.98
C THR A 199 12.61 -15.29 15.79
N ASN A 200 11.65 -15.19 16.71
CA ASN A 200 10.38 -15.93 16.60
C ASN A 200 9.53 -15.42 15.44
N ALA A 201 9.35 -14.10 15.34
CA ALA A 201 8.70 -13.46 14.20
C ALA A 201 9.44 -13.79 12.88
N GLY A 202 10.77 -13.70 12.89
CA GLY A 202 11.59 -14.06 11.73
C GLY A 202 11.44 -15.53 11.28
N ASN A 203 11.35 -16.47 12.23
CA ASN A 203 11.15 -17.88 11.94
C ASN A 203 9.76 -18.13 11.34
N LYS A 204 8.71 -17.52 11.91
CA LYS A 204 7.34 -17.63 11.40
C LYS A 204 7.21 -17.06 9.99
N LEU A 205 7.81 -15.90 9.74
CA LEU A 205 7.89 -15.32 8.41
C LEU A 205 8.61 -16.28 7.45
N ARG A 206 9.76 -16.82 7.86
CA ARG A 206 10.56 -17.78 7.07
C ARG A 206 9.77 -19.02 6.68
N GLU A 207 8.96 -19.58 7.57
CA GLU A 207 8.13 -20.76 7.28
C GLU A 207 7.18 -20.51 6.10
N MET A 208 6.52 -19.36 6.08
CA MET A 208 5.68 -18.93 4.95
C MET A 208 6.51 -18.71 3.69
N LEU A 209 7.64 -18.00 3.77
CA LEU A 209 8.45 -17.66 2.60
C LEU A 209 9.04 -18.90 1.91
N ARG A 210 9.43 -19.93 2.68
CA ARG A 210 10.01 -21.16 2.13
C ARG A 210 9.03 -21.95 1.25
N MET A 211 7.72 -21.73 1.39
CA MET A 211 6.70 -22.41 0.58
C MET A 211 6.72 -21.97 -0.88
N GLY A 212 7.22 -20.76 -1.20
CA GLY A 212 7.13 -20.18 -2.53
C GLY A 212 5.71 -20.29 -3.10
N SER A 213 5.58 -20.87 -4.29
CA SER A 213 4.27 -21.20 -4.90
C SER A 213 4.01 -22.70 -4.96
N SER A 214 4.69 -23.50 -4.13
CA SER A 214 4.49 -24.96 -4.06
C SER A 214 3.20 -25.38 -3.36
N LYS A 215 2.51 -24.42 -2.71
CA LYS A 215 1.26 -24.61 -1.99
C LYS A 215 0.23 -23.55 -2.42
N PRO A 216 -1.08 -23.83 -2.26
CA PRO A 216 -2.11 -22.79 -2.35
C PRO A 216 -1.78 -21.63 -1.41
N TRP A 217 -2.04 -20.40 -1.85
CA TRP A 217 -1.70 -19.20 -1.09
C TRP A 217 -2.38 -19.13 0.29
N GLN A 218 -3.53 -19.79 0.45
CA GLN A 218 -4.25 -19.89 1.71
C GLN A 218 -3.44 -20.64 2.78
N ASP A 219 -2.67 -21.65 2.38
CA ASP A 219 -1.81 -22.42 3.31
C ASP A 219 -0.63 -21.55 3.75
N ALA A 220 -0.06 -20.77 2.82
CA ALA A 220 0.97 -19.79 3.14
C ALA A 220 0.45 -18.67 4.07
N MET A 221 -0.79 -18.18 3.84
CA MET A 221 -1.45 -17.21 4.74
C MET A 221 -1.66 -17.79 6.14
N GLU A 222 -2.13 -19.03 6.22
CA GLU A 222 -2.40 -19.71 7.49
C GLU A 222 -1.13 -19.95 8.29
N ALA A 223 -0.02 -20.30 7.63
CA ALA A 223 1.27 -20.49 8.30
C ALA A 223 1.75 -19.23 9.04
N ILE A 224 1.57 -18.05 8.46
CA ILE A 224 2.01 -16.78 9.07
C ILE A 224 0.97 -16.19 10.02
N THR A 225 -0.33 -16.27 9.71
CA THR A 225 -1.37 -15.54 10.46
C THR A 225 -2.28 -16.42 11.30
N GLY A 226 -2.36 -17.71 11.00
CA GLY A 226 -3.39 -18.63 11.49
C GLY A 226 -4.75 -18.47 10.78
N GLN A 227 -4.81 -17.72 9.67
CA GLN A 227 -6.05 -17.43 8.93
C GLN A 227 -5.90 -17.85 7.47
N ARG A 228 -6.99 -18.32 6.84
CA ARG A 228 -6.99 -18.73 5.41
C ARG A 228 -7.53 -17.65 4.46
N THR A 229 -8.05 -16.55 5.01
CA THR A 229 -8.72 -15.47 4.26
C THR A 229 -7.95 -14.17 4.38
N MET A 230 -7.91 -13.39 3.31
CA MET A 230 -7.41 -12.01 3.37
C MET A 230 -8.39 -11.15 4.16
N SER A 231 -7.86 -10.28 5.02
CA SER A 231 -8.66 -9.36 5.83
C SER A 231 -8.02 -7.98 5.86
N ALA A 232 -8.83 -6.95 5.61
CA ALA A 232 -8.41 -5.56 5.76
C ALA A 232 -8.53 -5.05 7.20
N LYS A 233 -9.09 -5.85 8.12
CA LYS A 233 -9.25 -5.45 9.52
C LYS A 233 -7.92 -5.00 10.17
N PRO A 234 -6.79 -5.69 9.96
CA PRO A 234 -5.50 -5.26 10.53
C PRO A 234 -5.01 -3.91 10.00
N LEU A 235 -5.29 -3.60 8.73
CA LEU A 235 -5.03 -2.27 8.16
C LEU A 235 -5.86 -1.21 8.88
N VAL A 236 -7.16 -1.45 9.06
CA VAL A 236 -8.03 -0.52 9.80
C VAL A 236 -7.57 -0.36 11.24
N ASN A 237 -7.19 -1.45 11.93
CA ASN A 237 -6.67 -1.42 13.29
C ASN A 237 -5.37 -0.59 13.39
N TYR A 238 -4.48 -0.69 12.41
CA TYR A 238 -3.23 0.08 12.35
C TYR A 238 -3.51 1.59 12.38
N PHE A 239 -4.50 2.03 11.59
CA PHE A 239 -4.86 3.43 11.44
C PHE A 239 -6.00 3.91 12.36
N ASP A 240 -6.48 3.10 13.29
CA ASP A 240 -7.61 3.47 14.17
C ASP A 240 -7.41 4.81 14.92
N PRO A 241 -6.23 5.14 15.47
CA PRO A 241 -6.00 6.44 16.10
C PRO A 241 -6.17 7.61 15.12
N LEU A 242 -5.64 7.47 13.91
CA LEU A 242 -5.80 8.47 12.86
C LEU A 242 -7.25 8.57 12.41
N LEU A 243 -7.95 7.45 12.26
CA LEU A 243 -9.34 7.45 11.84
C LEU A 243 -10.23 8.20 12.84
N LYS A 244 -10.01 8.00 14.15
CA LYS A 244 -10.71 8.74 15.21
C LYS A 244 -10.41 10.24 15.13
N TRP A 245 -9.14 10.60 14.94
CA TRP A 245 -8.73 11.98 14.79
C TRP A 245 -9.33 12.63 13.55
N LEU A 246 -9.31 11.97 12.39
CA LEU A 246 -9.89 12.47 11.14
C LEU A 246 -11.41 12.67 11.26
N LYS A 247 -12.12 11.78 11.96
CA LYS A 247 -13.56 11.94 12.22
C LYS A 247 -13.83 13.20 13.05
N GLU A 248 -12.98 13.53 14.02
CA GLU A 248 -13.10 14.74 14.81
C GLU A 248 -12.82 16.00 13.98
N GLN A 249 -11.72 16.01 13.23
CA GLN A 249 -11.32 17.17 12.43
C GLN A 249 -12.32 17.50 11.31
N ASN A 250 -12.98 16.50 10.74
CA ASN A 250 -13.87 16.68 9.60
C ASN A 250 -15.36 16.71 9.99
N LYS A 251 -15.72 16.95 11.27
CA LYS A 251 -17.13 16.98 11.72
C LYS A 251 -17.99 18.02 11.01
N GLU A 252 -17.40 19.16 10.69
CA GLU A 252 -18.07 20.29 10.04
C GLU A 252 -17.89 20.29 8.52
N GLU A 253 -17.15 19.32 8.00
CA GLU A 253 -16.79 19.22 6.59
C GLU A 253 -17.74 18.30 5.82
N ASN A 254 -17.98 18.63 4.55
CA ASN A 254 -18.71 17.75 3.64
C ASN A 254 -17.79 16.61 3.18
N THR A 255 -17.79 15.52 3.95
CA THR A 255 -17.02 14.32 3.61
C THR A 255 -17.66 13.55 2.45
N GLY A 256 -16.86 13.25 1.44
CA GLY A 256 -17.25 12.48 0.25
C GLY A 256 -17.03 13.25 -1.04
N TRP A 257 -17.31 12.60 -2.16
CA TRP A 257 -17.30 13.22 -3.48
C TRP A 257 -18.36 12.59 -4.39
N SER A 258 -18.71 13.30 -5.46
CA SER A 258 -19.52 12.74 -6.53
C SER A 258 -18.75 11.63 -7.24
N ALA A 259 -19.39 10.48 -7.43
CA ALA A 259 -18.80 9.38 -8.21
C ALA A 259 -18.60 9.76 -9.69
N SER A 260 -19.39 10.71 -10.21
CA SER A 260 -19.26 11.23 -11.57
C SER A 260 -18.25 12.36 -11.61
N CYS A 261 -17.48 12.42 -12.70
CA CYS A 261 -16.59 13.55 -12.97
C CYS A 261 -17.38 14.85 -13.17
N PRO A 262 -16.81 16.01 -12.78
CA PRO A 262 -17.44 17.30 -13.02
C PRO A 262 -17.53 17.59 -14.53
N SER A 263 -18.66 18.15 -14.96
CA SER A 263 -18.91 18.48 -16.37
C SER A 263 -18.05 19.65 -16.88
N SER A 264 -17.52 20.47 -15.97
CA SER A 264 -16.61 21.57 -16.25
C SER A 264 -15.33 21.41 -15.43
N ILE A 265 -14.20 21.80 -16.02
CA ILE A 265 -12.91 21.84 -15.32
C ILE A 265 -12.98 23.04 -14.37
N PRO A 266 -12.78 22.85 -13.06
CA PRO A 266 -12.70 23.97 -12.14
C PRO A 266 -11.51 24.85 -12.52
N THR A 267 -11.73 26.15 -12.72
CA THR A 267 -10.62 27.10 -12.81
C THR A 267 -9.91 27.11 -11.45
N PRO A 268 -8.60 26.84 -11.37
CA PRO A 268 -7.89 26.91 -10.10
C PRO A 268 -8.08 28.31 -9.51
N SER A 269 -8.77 28.43 -8.39
CA SER A 269 -8.72 29.67 -7.61
C SER A 269 -7.31 29.78 -7.03
N ALA A 270 -6.73 30.98 -7.03
CA ALA A 270 -5.48 31.21 -6.33
C ALA A 270 -5.67 30.75 -4.89
N LEU A 271 -4.81 29.83 -4.42
CA LEU A 271 -4.76 29.43 -3.01
C LEU A 271 -4.56 30.72 -2.21
N ALA A 272 -5.60 31.17 -1.51
CA ALA A 272 -5.48 32.25 -0.55
C ALA A 272 -4.39 31.83 0.44
N ALA A 273 -3.37 32.67 0.63
CA ALA A 273 -2.26 32.38 1.52
C ALA A 273 -2.78 32.10 2.94
N GLY A 274 -2.82 30.83 3.32
CA GLY A 274 -3.40 30.34 4.57
C GLY A 274 -3.62 28.82 4.50
N SER A 275 -2.72 28.06 5.11
CA SER A 275 -2.51 26.62 5.03
C SER A 275 -3.61 25.71 5.63
N ALA A 276 -4.86 26.19 5.78
CA ALA A 276 -5.97 25.38 6.29
C ALA A 276 -6.65 24.54 5.19
N ASN A 277 -6.91 25.13 4.01
CA ASN A 277 -7.70 24.48 2.96
C ASN A 277 -7.04 23.23 2.34
N LEU A 278 -5.71 23.20 2.25
CA LEU A 278 -4.98 22.04 1.71
C LEU A 278 -4.96 20.88 2.71
N PHE A 279 -4.77 21.18 4.00
CA PHE A 279 -4.83 20.19 5.07
C PHE A 279 -6.22 19.54 5.16
N ILE A 280 -7.28 20.36 5.10
CA ILE A 280 -8.68 19.89 5.12
C ILE A 280 -8.99 18.98 3.93
N SER A 281 -8.51 19.30 2.72
CA SER A 281 -8.73 18.44 1.55
C SER A 281 -8.05 17.07 1.69
N ILE A 282 -6.84 17.03 2.25
CA ILE A 282 -6.09 15.79 2.47
C ILE A 282 -6.76 14.92 3.55
N THR A 283 -7.17 15.52 4.67
CA THR A 283 -7.83 14.79 5.77
C THR A 283 -9.17 14.22 5.34
N CYS A 284 -9.98 15.00 4.61
CA CYS A 284 -11.24 14.53 4.04
C CYS A 284 -11.03 13.38 3.05
N PHE A 285 -10.04 13.48 2.15
CA PHE A 285 -9.75 12.42 1.19
C PHE A 285 -9.38 11.10 1.86
N VAL A 286 -8.42 11.11 2.80
CA VAL A 286 -7.99 9.91 3.53
C VAL A 286 -9.17 9.28 4.27
N LEU A 287 -9.99 10.09 4.96
CA LEU A 287 -11.18 9.62 5.67
C LEU A 287 -12.19 8.94 4.74
N CYS A 288 -12.45 9.53 3.57
CA CYS A 288 -13.39 8.97 2.60
C CYS A 288 -12.90 7.65 2.02
N VAL A 289 -11.59 7.50 1.77
CA VAL A 289 -11.03 6.23 1.31
C VAL A 289 -11.25 5.13 2.35
N PHE A 290 -11.08 5.42 3.64
CA PHE A 290 -11.38 4.46 4.70
C PHE A 290 -12.83 3.98 4.65
N PHE A 291 -13.78 4.91 4.54
CA PHE A 291 -15.21 4.56 4.47
C PHE A 291 -15.58 3.81 3.19
N ALA A 292 -15.05 4.23 2.05
CA ALA A 292 -15.38 3.65 0.75
C ALA A 292 -14.88 2.20 0.59
N PHE A 293 -13.68 1.89 1.11
CA PHE A 293 -13.06 0.59 0.89
C PHE A 293 -13.22 -0.40 2.04
N PHE A 294 -13.42 0.07 3.27
CA PHE A 294 -13.38 -0.82 4.45
C PHE A 294 -14.71 -0.96 5.19
N GLN A 295 -15.81 -0.39 4.65
CA GLN A 295 -17.16 -0.49 5.23
C GLN A 295 -17.15 -0.33 6.76
N ILE A 296 -16.48 0.71 7.25
CA ILE A 296 -16.53 1.07 8.66
C ILE A 296 -17.90 1.72 8.89
N ARG A 297 -18.93 0.89 9.06
CA ARG A 297 -20.22 1.31 9.62
C ARG A 297 -20.03 1.67 11.09
#